data_AF-A0A7V9S0T8-F1
#
_entry.id   AF-A0A7V9S0T8-F1
#
_cell.length_a   1.000
_cell.length_b   1.000
_cell.length_c   1.000
_cell.angle_alpha   90.00
_cell.angle_beta   90.00
_cell.angle_gamma   90.00
#
_symmetry.space_group_name_H-M   'P 1'
#
loop_
_entity.id
_entity.type
_entity.pdbx_description
1 polymer ?
#
loop_
_entity_poly.entity_id
_entity_poly.type
_entity_poly.pdbx_seq_one_letter_code
_entity_poly.pdbx_strand_id
1 'polypeptide(L)'
;HELRRRINRSLEQVVATALAAAWPELVVASGGDSALAICTALGVEALVVERALPAGAVESTTYGRPDPPLRLVTKSGGFGGPEALAELCGALRREPAGSGGR
;
A
#
# COMPACT_ATOMS: atom_id res chain seq x y z
N HIS A 1 13.03 3.08 -20.81
CA HIS A 1 11.98 3.97 -20.29
C HIS A 1 10.55 3.59 -20.72
N GLU A 2 10.33 3.16 -21.96
CA GLU A 2 8.98 2.81 -22.45
C GLU A 2 8.38 1.57 -21.77
N LEU A 3 9.17 0.52 -21.55
CA LEU A 3 8.73 -0.69 -20.85
C LEU A 3 8.22 -0.39 -19.42
N ARG A 4 8.97 0.40 -18.64
CA ARG A 4 8.57 0.81 -17.28
C ARG A 4 7.24 1.56 -17.28
N ARG A 5 7.04 2.49 -18.22
CA ARG A 5 5.75 3.20 -18.35
C ARG A 5 4.60 2.26 -18.71
N ARG A 6 4.85 1.26 -19.57
CA ARG A 6 3.85 0.27 -19.94
C ARG A 6 3.49 -0.64 -18.77
N ILE A 7 4.48 -1.10 -18.00
CA ILE A 7 4.27 -1.87 -16.76
C ILE A 7 3.43 -1.05 -15.78
N ASN A 8 3.81 0.19 -15.51
CA ASN A 8 3.08 1.04 -14.56
C ASN A 8 1.63 1.27 -14.98
N ARG A 9 1.35 1.57 -16.26
CA ARG A 9 -0.03 1.71 -16.75
C ARG A 9 -0.83 0.41 -16.61
N SER A 10 -0.23 -0.75 -16.88
CA SER A 10 -0.90 -2.02 -16.66
C SER A 10 -1.18 -2.27 -15.17
N LEU A 11 -0.26 -1.90 -14.27
CA LEU A 11 -0.48 -1.96 -12.82
C LEU A 11 -1.61 -1.02 -12.38
N GLU A 12 -1.63 0.22 -12.86
CA GLU A 12 -2.71 1.18 -12.60
C GLU A 12 -4.07 0.60 -13.00
N GLN A 13 -4.18 0.00 -14.19
CA GLN A 13 -5.41 -0.63 -14.68
C GLN A 13 -5.83 -1.83 -13.83
N VAL A 14 -4.89 -2.69 -13.44
CA VAL A 14 -5.18 -3.84 -12.58
C VAL A 14 -5.65 -3.39 -11.20
N VAL A 15 -4.99 -2.39 -10.60
CA VAL A 15 -5.37 -1.83 -9.30
C VAL A 15 -6.77 -1.22 -9.38
N ALA A 16 -7.04 -0.38 -10.38
CA ALA A 16 -8.37 0.22 -10.55
C ALA A 16 -9.46 -0.85 -10.72
N THR A 17 -9.19 -1.90 -11.49
CA THR A 17 -10.14 -3.02 -11.69
C THR A 17 -10.38 -3.79 -10.40
N ALA A 18 -9.32 -4.12 -9.65
CA ALA A 18 -9.43 -4.86 -8.41
C ALA A 18 -10.18 -4.08 -7.32
N LEU A 19 -9.86 -2.79 -7.16
CA LEU A 19 -10.50 -1.93 -6.16
C LEU A 19 -11.95 -1.59 -6.50
N ALA A 20 -12.31 -1.51 -7.78
CA ALA A 20 -13.69 -1.35 -8.21
C ALA A 20 -14.54 -2.62 -7.96
N ALA A 21 -13.93 -3.81 -8.01
CA ALA A 21 -14.63 -5.06 -7.74
C ALA A 21 -14.85 -5.30 -6.24
N ALA A 22 -13.88 -4.93 -5.40
CA ALA A 22 -14.01 -4.99 -3.95
C ALA A 22 -13.01 -4.05 -3.28
N TRP A 23 -13.49 -3.25 -2.31
CA TRP A 23 -12.63 -2.38 -1.53
C TRP A 23 -11.90 -3.20 -0.44
N PRO A 24 -10.56 -3.27 -0.46
CA PRO A 24 -9.81 -4.03 0.53
C PRO A 24 -9.60 -3.23 1.81
N GLU A 25 -9.43 -3.93 2.93
CA GLU A 25 -9.05 -3.32 4.20
C GLU A 25 -7.59 -2.82 4.20
N LEU A 26 -6.73 -3.43 3.37
CA LEU A 26 -5.31 -3.14 3.31
C LEU A 26 -4.72 -3.53 1.94
N VAL A 27 -3.85 -2.68 1.40
CA VAL A 27 -3.01 -3.00 0.23
C VAL A 27 -1.55 -3.00 0.63
N VAL A 28 -0.78 -4.00 0.15
CA VAL A 28 0.68 -4.05 0.32
C VAL A 28 1.34 -3.85 -1.06
N ALA A 29 2.15 -2.81 -1.17
CA ALA A 29 2.87 -2.45 -2.38
C ALA A 29 4.38 -2.61 -2.18
N SER A 30 5.01 -3.46 -3.00
CA SER A 30 6.46 -3.61 -3.05
C SER A 30 7.02 -2.92 -4.29
N GLY A 31 7.98 -2.02 -4.07
CA GLY A 31 8.53 -1.13 -5.09
C GLY A 31 7.82 0.22 -5.17
N GLY A 32 8.60 1.28 -5.38
CA GLY A 32 8.07 2.65 -5.47
C GLY A 32 7.14 2.86 -6.67
N ASP A 33 7.41 2.19 -7.79
CA ASP A 33 6.56 2.27 -8.99
C ASP A 33 5.16 1.71 -8.76
N SER A 34 5.06 0.59 -8.05
CA SER A 34 3.78 -0.03 -7.68
C SER A 34 2.99 0.87 -6.74
N ALA A 35 3.65 1.42 -5.70
CA ALA A 35 3.02 2.32 -4.75
C ALA A 35 2.52 3.60 -5.44
N LEU A 36 3.33 4.18 -6.33
CA LEU A 36 2.97 5.37 -7.10
C LEU A 36 1.81 5.09 -8.07
N ALA A 37 1.81 3.94 -8.75
CA ALA A 37 0.72 3.52 -9.63
C ALA A 37 -0.62 3.42 -8.87
N ILE A 38 -0.61 2.84 -7.66
CA ILE A 38 -1.79 2.76 -6.79
C ILE A 38 -2.28 4.16 -6.41
N CYS A 39 -1.38 5.01 -5.89
CA CYS A 39 -1.73 6.36 -5.47
C CYS A 39 -2.28 7.19 -6.62
N THR A 40 -1.67 7.09 -7.81
CA THR A 40 -2.09 7.81 -9.01
C THR A 40 -3.46 7.34 -9.49
N ALA A 41 -3.69 6.02 -9.57
CA ALA A 41 -4.97 5.46 -10.01
C ALA A 41 -6.14 5.86 -9.10
N LEU A 42 -5.87 6.03 -7.80
CA LEU A 42 -6.85 6.41 -6.79
C LEU A 42 -6.98 7.93 -6.59
N GLY A 43 -6.11 8.73 -7.23
CA GLY A 43 -6.07 10.18 -7.03
C GLY A 43 -5.68 10.57 -5.60
N VAL A 44 -4.84 9.79 -4.93
CA VAL A 44 -4.38 10.05 -3.56
C VAL A 44 -3.60 11.37 -3.53
N GLU A 45 -3.97 12.25 -2.60
CA GLU A 45 -3.32 13.55 -2.44
C GLU A 45 -2.11 13.47 -1.50
N ALA A 46 -2.27 12.72 -0.40
CA ALA A 46 -1.21 12.50 0.57
C ALA A 46 -1.37 11.15 1.28
N LEU A 47 -0.28 10.71 1.91
CA LEU A 47 -0.25 9.55 2.81
C LEU A 47 0.03 10.04 4.23
N VAL A 48 -0.81 9.65 5.18
CA VAL A 48 -0.57 9.82 6.61
C VAL A 48 0.18 8.60 7.09
N VAL A 49 1.41 8.79 7.57
CA VAL A 49 2.25 7.70 8.07
C VAL A 49 1.78 7.30 9.46
N GLU A 50 1.38 6.04 9.63
CA GLU A 50 0.87 5.50 10.89
C GLU A 50 2.01 4.89 11.72
N ARG A 51 2.79 4.00 11.10
CA ARG A 51 3.92 3.33 11.76
C ARG A 51 4.92 2.75 10.77
N ALA A 52 6.16 2.59 11.24
CA ALA A 52 7.15 1.76 10.58
C ALA A 52 6.89 0.27 10.87
N LEU A 53 7.20 -0.58 9.90
CA LEU A 53 7.10 -2.03 9.95
C LEU A 53 8.47 -2.66 9.64
N PRO A 54 8.65 -3.98 9.89
CA PRO A 54 9.87 -4.69 9.50
C PRO A 54 10.23 -4.54 8.02
N ALA A 55 11.49 -4.86 7.69
CA ALA A 55 12.02 -4.72 6.33
C ALA A 55 11.91 -3.30 5.73
N GLY A 56 11.83 -2.27 6.58
CA GLY A 56 11.73 -0.88 6.16
C GLY A 56 10.41 -0.55 5.46
N ALA A 57 9.36 -1.35 5.68
CA ALA A 57 8.04 -1.03 5.19
C ALA A 57 7.37 0.03 6.09
N VAL A 58 6.39 0.73 5.53
CA VAL A 58 5.65 1.79 6.22
C VAL A 58 4.17 1.55 6.00
N GLU A 59 3.40 1.54 7.08
CA GLU A 59 1.93 1.56 7.05
C GLU A 59 1.45 3.02 7.02
N SER A 60 0.50 3.30 6.14
CA SER A 60 -0.05 4.63 5.95
C SER A 60 -1.54 4.56 5.61
N THR A 61 -2.25 5.66 5.85
CA THR A 61 -3.64 5.85 5.41
C THR A 61 -3.68 6.95 4.34
N THR A 62 -4.47 6.76 3.29
CA THR A 62 -4.65 7.80 2.27
C THR A 62 -5.42 9.00 2.82
N TYR A 63 -5.05 10.21 2.40
CA TYR A 63 -5.72 11.46 2.76
C TYR A 63 -6.24 12.19 1.52
N GLY A 64 -7.37 12.90 1.68
CA GLY A 64 -8.07 13.64 0.63
C GLY A 64 -8.90 12.73 -0.27
N ARG A 65 -8.27 11.71 -0.86
CA ARG A 65 -8.89 10.63 -1.64
C ARG A 65 -8.08 9.35 -1.50
N PRO A 66 -8.68 8.17 -1.74
CA PRO A 66 -10.12 7.91 -1.94
C PRO A 66 -10.95 8.04 -0.66
N ASP A 67 -12.28 8.03 -0.81
CA ASP A 67 -13.26 7.90 0.29
C ASP A 67 -14.12 6.64 0.03
N PRO A 68 -14.10 5.62 0.91
CA PRO A 68 -13.40 5.57 2.20
C PRO A 68 -11.86 5.54 2.05
N PRO A 69 -11.11 6.02 3.07
CA PRO A 69 -9.65 5.95 3.06
C PRO A 69 -9.13 4.52 2.91
N LEU A 70 -8.04 4.36 2.17
CA LEU A 70 -7.35 3.10 1.99
C LEU A 70 -6.13 3.02 2.93
N ARG A 71 -5.99 1.89 3.64
CA ARG A 71 -4.73 1.55 4.31
C ARG A 71 -3.76 0.97 3.29
N LEU A 72 -2.56 1.53 3.25
CA LEU A 72 -1.50 1.16 2.31
C LEU A 72 -0.21 0.90 3.07
N VAL A 73 0.37 -0.28 2.86
CA VAL A 73 1.74 -0.59 3.26
C VAL A 73 2.64 -0.46 2.05
N THR A 74 3.68 0.36 2.14
CA THR A 74 4.70 0.48 1.11
C THR A 74 6.01 -0.13 1.58
N LYS A 75 6.69 -0.86 0.71
CA LYS A 75 8.04 -1.40 0.93
C LYS A 75 8.90 -1.12 -0.29
N SER A 76 10.14 -0.67 -0.10
CA SER A 76 11.10 -0.59 -1.21
C SER A 76 11.41 -1.98 -1.76
N GLY A 77 11.44 -2.14 -3.09
CA GLY A 77 11.53 -3.44 -3.75
C GLY A 77 12.71 -4.30 -3.28
N GLY A 78 13.89 -3.69 -3.09
CA GLY A 78 15.13 -4.37 -2.70
C GLY A 78 15.38 -4.56 -1.21
N PHE A 79 14.42 -4.22 -0.33
CA PHE A 79 14.62 -4.25 1.12
C PHE A 79 14.13 -5.56 1.77
N GLY A 80 14.82 -6.06 2.79
CA GLY A 80 14.45 -7.30 3.49
C GLY A 80 14.87 -8.58 2.77
N GLY A 81 14.77 -9.71 3.48
CA GLY A 81 15.10 -11.05 2.97
C GLY A 81 13.93 -11.74 2.26
N PRO A 82 14.11 -12.99 1.81
CA PRO A 82 13.05 -13.80 1.18
C PRO A 82 11.76 -13.90 2.02
N GLU A 83 11.88 -13.80 3.34
CA GLU A 83 10.80 -13.90 4.31
C GLU A 83 10.08 -12.56 4.58
N ALA A 84 10.52 -11.45 3.97
CA ALA A 84 10.04 -10.10 4.31
C ALA A 84 8.52 -9.95 4.21
N LEU A 85 7.88 -10.58 3.22
CA LEU A 85 6.42 -10.53 3.09
C LEU A 85 5.73 -11.32 4.23
N ALA A 86 6.29 -12.44 4.65
CA ALA A 86 5.76 -13.23 5.76
C ALA A 86 5.93 -12.49 7.11
N GLU A 87 7.07 -11.85 7.32
CA GLU A 87 7.33 -10.98 8.47
C GLU A 87 6.34 -9.82 8.53
N LEU A 88 6.07 -9.18 7.38
CA LEU A 88 5.07 -8.11 7.27
C LEU A 88 3.67 -8.61 7.61
N CYS A 89 3.26 -9.75 7.07
CA CYS A 89 1.98 -10.38 7.43
C CYS A 89 1.88 -10.67 8.93
N GLY A 90 2.97 -11.12 9.56
CA GLY A 90 3.03 -11.34 11.00
C GLY A 90 2.88 -10.05 11.81
N ALA A 91 3.51 -8.95 11.37
CA ALA A 91 3.41 -7.64 12.01
C ALA A 91 2.01 -7.02 11.86
N LEU A 92 1.37 -7.20 10.70
CA LEU A 92 0.04 -6.69 10.41
C LEU A 92 -1.07 -7.40 11.18
N ARG A 93 -0.90 -8.69 11.47
CA ARG A 93 -1.84 -9.47 12.31
C ARG A 93 -1.78 -9.10 13.79
N ARG A 94 -0.69 -8.49 14.25
CA ARG A 94 -0.60 -7.95 15.61
C ARG A 94 -1.20 -6.55 15.61
N GLU A 95 -2.51 -6.47 15.80
CA GLU A 95 -3.14 -5.21 16.22
C GLU A 95 -2.49 -4.72 17.52
N PRO A 96 -2.30 -3.39 17.70
CA PRO A 96 -2.15 -2.85 19.04
C PRO A 96 -3.48 -3.04 19.78
N ALA A 97 -3.41 -3.49 21.03
CA ALA A 97 -4.52 -3.32 21.96
C ALA A 97 -4.82 -1.82 22.13
N GLY A 98 -6.03 -1.38 21.76
CA GLY A 98 -6.54 -0.02 21.94
C GLY A 98 -6.35 0.87 20.69
N SER A 99 -7.38 1.51 20.15
CA SER A 99 -8.36 2.33 20.85
C SER A 99 -9.80 2.14 20.35
N GLY A 100 -10.67 1.65 21.25
CA GLY A 100 -12.03 2.17 21.32
C GLY A 100 -11.98 3.61 21.83
N GLY A 101 -12.72 4.50 21.18
CA GLY A 101 -12.78 5.90 21.59
C GLY A 101 -13.52 6.77 20.59
N ARG A 102 -14.85 6.66 20.62
CA ARG A 102 -15.90 7.61 20.18
C ARG A 102 -15.75 8.28 18.81
#